data_AF-A0A7H0Y268-F1
#
_entry.id   AF-A0A7H0Y268-F1
#
_cell.length_a   1.000
_cell.length_b   1.000
_cell.length_c   1.000
_cell.angle_alpha   90.00
_cell.angle_beta   90.00
_cell.angle_gamma   90.00
#
_symmetry.space_group_name_H-M   'P 1'
#
loop_
_entity.id
_entity.type
_entity.pdbx_description
1 polymer ?
#
loop_
_entity_poly.entity_id
_entity_poly.type
_entity_poly.pdbx_seq_one_letter_code
_entity_poly.pdbx_strand_id
1 'polypeptide(L)'
;MSVMIIKNITFIKVLNSLFYNYHICVRPHMEQFRDYSKMRGLVEELRIANKKSYAIKYKSEEIQYFGIEYDSNEKFLNNAATLKALQAIKYNIELPEKEFDYTFIDTAIEALKNAIIEDLTEWQEAIWG
;
A
#
# COMPACT_ATOMS: atom_id res chain seq x y z
N MET A 1 2.12 -21.53 -9.98
CA MET A 1 3.15 -20.67 -9.37
C MET A 1 2.76 -20.43 -7.92
N SER A 2 3.67 -20.68 -6.97
CA SER A 2 3.45 -20.35 -5.56
C SER A 2 3.72 -18.86 -5.36
N VAL A 3 2.70 -18.12 -4.91
CA VAL A 3 2.82 -16.71 -4.50
C VAL A 3 3.44 -16.67 -3.11
N MET A 4 4.59 -15.99 -2.95
CA MET A 4 5.28 -15.83 -1.67
C MET A 4 4.64 -14.74 -0.80
N ILE A 5 4.68 -14.90 0.53
CA ILE A 5 4.28 -13.85 1.48
C ILE A 5 5.10 -12.56 1.23
N ILE A 6 4.41 -11.43 1.10
CA ILE A 6 5.06 -10.12 1.09
C ILE A 6 5.83 -9.88 2.39
N LYS A 7 7.11 -9.53 2.29
CA LYS A 7 7.99 -9.26 3.43
C LYS A 7 7.54 -8.01 4.21
N ASN A 8 7.74 -8.01 5.53
CA ASN A 8 7.41 -6.88 6.42
C ASN A 8 8.01 -5.55 5.95
N ILE A 9 9.24 -5.58 5.44
CA ILE A 9 9.95 -4.40 4.92
C ILE A 9 9.16 -3.68 3.81
N THR A 10 8.40 -4.41 3.00
CA THR A 10 7.58 -3.84 1.93
C THR A 10 6.46 -2.97 2.52
N PHE A 11 5.82 -3.42 3.60
CA PHE A 11 4.77 -2.66 4.28
C PHE A 11 5.32 -1.39 4.94
N ILE A 12 6.51 -1.47 5.56
CA ILE A 12 7.22 -0.30 6.09
C ILE A 12 7.49 0.71 4.98
N LYS A 13 8.05 0.25 3.85
CA LYS A 13 8.34 1.10 2.70
C LYS A 13 7.09 1.75 2.13
N VAL A 14 5.97 1.04 2.05
CA VAL A 14 4.69 1.60 1.62
C VAL A 14 4.25 2.72 2.57
N LEU A 15 4.23 2.46 3.88
CA LEU A 15 3.82 3.46 4.87
C LEU A 15 4.68 4.72 4.81
N ASN A 16 6.01 4.58 4.82
CA ASN A 16 6.92 5.71 4.72
C ASN A 16 6.77 6.46 3.39
N SER A 17 6.62 5.75 2.28
CA SER A 17 6.50 6.40 0.98
C SER A 17 5.19 7.18 0.88
N LEU A 18 4.07 6.60 1.34
CA LEU A 18 2.77 7.29 1.36
C LEU A 18 2.80 8.52 2.27
N PHE A 19 3.42 8.43 3.45
CA PHE A 19 3.41 9.53 4.42
C PHE A 19 4.48 10.61 4.20
N TYR A 20 5.66 10.27 3.67
CA TYR A 20 6.74 11.25 3.48
C TYR A 20 6.88 11.73 2.05
N ASN A 21 6.71 10.84 1.06
CA ASN A 21 6.91 11.20 -0.34
C ASN A 21 5.61 11.64 -1.02
N TYR A 22 4.48 11.02 -0.66
CA TYR A 22 3.20 11.21 -1.39
C TYR A 22 2.08 11.79 -0.56
N HIS A 23 2.39 12.26 0.66
CA HIS A 23 1.37 12.72 1.57
C HIS A 23 0.55 13.85 0.97
N ILE A 24 1.15 14.78 0.22
CA ILE A 24 0.39 15.86 -0.44
C ILE A 24 -0.66 15.30 -1.42
N CYS A 25 -0.32 14.26 -2.17
CA CYS A 25 -1.18 13.64 -3.17
C CYS A 25 -2.29 12.79 -2.54
N VAL A 26 -1.99 12.03 -1.48
CA VAL A 26 -2.97 11.09 -0.90
C VAL A 26 -3.85 11.72 0.19
N ARG A 27 -3.34 12.74 0.90
CA ARG A 27 -4.03 13.42 2.02
C ARG A 27 -5.43 13.97 1.72
N PRO A 28 -5.74 14.46 0.50
CA PRO A 28 -7.08 14.93 0.17
C PRO A 28 -8.13 13.82 0.13
N HIS A 29 -7.72 12.57 -0.15
CA HIS A 29 -8.65 11.50 -0.49
C HIS A 29 -9.22 10.76 0.74
N MET A 30 -8.47 10.67 1.84
CA MET A 30 -8.96 10.07 3.09
C MET A 30 -8.36 10.75 4.31
N GLU A 31 -9.12 10.84 5.41
CA GLU A 31 -8.65 11.44 6.66
C GLU A 31 -7.47 10.64 7.25
N GLN A 32 -7.49 9.32 7.12
CA GLN A 32 -6.47 8.42 7.64
C GLN A 32 -5.11 8.64 6.99
N PHE A 33 -5.04 9.22 5.79
CA PHE A 33 -3.78 9.60 5.17
C PHE A 33 -3.12 10.84 5.82
N ARG A 34 -3.86 11.63 6.60
CA ARG A 34 -3.34 12.82 7.32
C ARG A 34 -2.60 12.48 8.60
N ASP A 35 -2.91 11.32 9.17
CA ASP A 35 -2.42 10.88 10.48
C ASP A 35 -1.56 9.64 10.30
N TYR A 36 -0.29 9.77 10.66
CA TYR A 36 0.69 8.70 10.55
C TYR A 36 0.27 7.44 11.33
N SER A 37 -0.32 7.60 12.53
CA SER A 37 -0.74 6.48 13.37
C SER A 37 -1.95 5.76 12.78
N LYS A 38 -2.91 6.52 12.22
CA LYS A 38 -4.06 5.93 11.50
C LYS A 38 -3.61 5.19 10.25
N MET A 39 -2.74 5.79 9.44
CA MET A 39 -2.18 5.15 8.25
C MET A 39 -1.40 3.88 8.60
N ARG A 40 -0.62 3.92 9.71
CA ARG A 40 0.08 2.75 10.23
C ARG A 40 -0.86 1.61 10.59
N GLY A 41 -1.99 1.91 11.23
CA GLY A 41 -3.03 0.93 11.54
C GLY A 41 -3.54 0.21 10.28
N LEU A 42 -3.88 0.97 9.23
CA LEU A 42 -4.38 0.41 7.97
C LEU A 42 -3.31 -0.43 7.23
N VAL A 43 -2.05 -0.01 7.27
CA VAL A 43 -0.95 -0.80 6.69
C VAL A 43 -0.72 -2.11 7.46
N GLU A 44 -0.92 -2.10 8.78
CA GLU A 44 -0.85 -3.30 9.60
C GLU A 44 -2.02 -4.25 9.30
N GLU A 45 -3.23 -3.72 9.08
CA GLU A 45 -4.37 -4.50 8.62
C GLU A 45 -4.10 -5.18 7.27
N LEU A 46 -3.49 -4.48 6.31
CA LEU A 46 -3.04 -5.08 5.04
C LEU A 46 -2.04 -6.22 5.27
N ARG A 47 -1.09 -6.05 6.20
CA ARG A 47 -0.11 -7.09 6.52
C ARG A 47 -0.78 -8.32 7.10
N ILE A 48 -1.72 -8.13 8.02
CA ILE A 48 -2.49 -9.20 8.64
C ILE A 48 -3.33 -9.91 7.57
N ALA A 49 -4.02 -9.18 6.71
CA ALA A 49 -4.82 -9.72 5.61
C ALA A 49 -3.98 -10.55 4.63
N ASN A 50 -2.79 -10.07 4.25
CA ASN A 50 -1.85 -10.81 3.41
C ASN A 50 -1.41 -12.13 4.06
N LYS A 51 -1.10 -12.12 5.36
CA LYS A 51 -0.79 -13.35 6.11
C LYS A 51 -1.99 -14.30 6.16
N LYS A 52 -3.18 -13.80 6.47
CA LYS A 52 -4.42 -14.61 6.50
C LYS A 52 -4.69 -15.26 5.16
N SER A 53 -4.63 -14.49 4.07
CA SER A 53 -4.85 -15.00 2.71
C SER A 53 -3.85 -16.13 2.37
N TYR A 54 -2.57 -15.94 2.71
CA TYR A 54 -1.56 -16.97 2.53
C TYR A 54 -1.85 -18.24 3.35
N ALA A 55 -2.21 -18.11 4.64
CA ALA A 55 -2.54 -19.25 5.49
C ALA A 55 -3.71 -20.07 4.93
N ILE A 56 -4.76 -19.40 4.46
CA ILE A 56 -5.93 -20.02 3.81
C ILE A 56 -5.51 -20.79 2.56
N LYS A 57 -4.72 -20.16 1.69
CA LYS A 57 -4.30 -20.72 0.40
C LYS A 57 -3.41 -21.96 0.53
N TYR A 58 -2.48 -21.94 1.47
CA TYR A 58 -1.49 -23.01 1.64
C TYR A 58 -1.77 -23.96 2.80
N LYS A 59 -2.91 -23.82 3.48
CA LYS A 59 -3.29 -24.64 4.66
C LYS A 59 -2.18 -24.69 5.71
N SER A 60 -1.47 -23.59 5.88
CA SER A 60 -0.38 -23.45 6.85
C SER A 60 -0.95 -23.23 8.25
N GLU A 61 -0.34 -23.82 9.27
CA GLU A 61 -0.63 -23.52 10.68
C GLU A 61 -0.38 -22.04 11.01
N GLU A 62 -0.99 -21.60 12.12
CA GLU A 62 -1.06 -20.22 12.61
C GLU A 62 0.24 -19.44 12.36
N ILE A 63 0.18 -18.49 11.43
CA ILE A 63 1.28 -17.56 11.19
C ILE A 63 1.39 -16.66 12.42
N GLN A 64 2.48 -16.76 13.18
CA GLN A 64 2.74 -15.85 14.28
C GLN A 64 2.78 -14.39 13.78
N TYR A 65 1.95 -13.57 14.41
CA TYR A 65 1.85 -12.14 14.14
C TYR A 65 2.84 -11.40 15.03
N PHE A 66 4.09 -11.31 14.58
CA PHE A 66 5.01 -10.31 15.14
C PHE A 66 4.58 -8.92 14.69
N GLY A 67 4.68 -7.94 15.58
CA GLY A 67 4.55 -6.53 15.22
C GLY A 67 5.63 -6.14 14.22
N ILE A 68 5.35 -5.14 13.39
CA ILE A 68 6.36 -4.55 12.52
C ILE A 68 7.31 -3.71 13.37
N GLU A 69 8.60 -4.04 13.37
CA GLU A 69 9.66 -3.10 13.77
C GLU A 69 9.73 -1.98 12.74
N TYR A 70 9.43 -0.77 13.17
CA TYR A 70 9.30 0.36 12.26
C TYR A 70 10.63 1.10 12.09
N ASP A 71 11.08 1.24 10.84
CA ASP A 71 12.21 2.09 10.47
C ASP A 71 11.71 3.19 9.52
N SER A 72 11.84 4.45 9.94
CA SER A 72 11.41 5.62 9.14
C SER A 72 12.33 5.91 7.95
N ASN A 73 13.51 5.30 7.88
CA ASN A 73 14.45 5.48 6.78
C ASN A 73 14.11 4.60 5.56
N GLU A 74 13.33 3.55 5.77
CA GLU A 74 13.00 2.57 4.74
C GLU A 74 11.85 3.07 3.86
N LYS A 75 12.17 3.58 2.67
CA LYS A 75 11.20 4.07 1.68
C LYS A 75 11.53 3.62 0.26
N PHE A 76 10.55 3.71 -0.64
CA PHE A 76 10.80 3.51 -2.06
C PHE A 76 11.44 4.77 -2.68
N LEU A 77 12.24 4.55 -3.72
CA LEU A 77 12.97 5.60 -4.42
C LEU A 77 12.06 6.41 -5.36
N ASN A 78 10.94 5.85 -5.83
CA ASN A 78 10.06 6.51 -6.79
C ASN A 78 8.60 6.04 -6.72
N ASN A 79 7.74 6.76 -7.45
CA ASN A 79 6.27 6.61 -7.43
C ASN A 79 5.89 5.25 -8.01
N ALA A 80 6.54 4.84 -9.09
CA ALA A 80 6.28 3.56 -9.76
C ALA A 80 6.60 2.35 -8.86
N ALA A 81 7.68 2.40 -8.08
CA ALA A 81 8.02 1.35 -7.12
C ALA A 81 6.99 1.25 -6.00
N THR A 82 6.51 2.39 -5.50
CA THR A 82 5.44 2.44 -4.50
C THR A 82 4.12 1.90 -5.06
N LEU A 83 3.72 2.30 -6.27
CA LEU A 83 2.54 1.81 -6.96
C LEU A 83 2.60 0.30 -7.17
N LYS A 84 3.73 -0.21 -7.65
CA LYS A 84 3.95 -1.64 -7.86
C LYS A 84 3.84 -2.43 -6.55
N ALA A 85 4.38 -1.89 -5.46
CA ALA A 85 4.26 -2.52 -4.15
C ALA A 85 2.81 -2.56 -3.64
N LEU A 86 2.05 -1.47 -3.80
CA LEU A 86 0.62 -1.42 -3.45
C LEU A 86 -0.19 -2.43 -4.28
N GLN A 87 0.01 -2.47 -5.60
CA GLN A 87 -0.66 -3.44 -6.47
C GLN A 87 -0.30 -4.89 -6.11
N ALA A 88 0.96 -5.15 -5.77
CA ALA A 88 1.39 -6.47 -5.33
C ALA A 88 0.73 -6.84 -3.99
N ILE A 89 0.66 -5.93 -3.02
CA ILE A 89 -0.04 -6.18 -1.74
C ILE A 89 -1.52 -6.48 -2.01
N LYS A 90 -2.21 -5.65 -2.80
CA LYS A 90 -3.63 -5.87 -3.16
C LYS A 90 -3.82 -7.25 -3.78
N TYR A 91 -2.99 -7.62 -4.76
CA TYR A 91 -3.07 -8.91 -5.44
C TYR A 91 -2.81 -10.11 -4.52
N ASN A 92 -1.95 -9.96 -3.52
CA ASN A 92 -1.65 -11.02 -2.56
C ASN A 92 -2.74 -11.23 -1.51
N ILE A 93 -3.58 -10.22 -1.28
CA ILE A 93 -4.73 -10.34 -0.40
C ILE A 93 -5.89 -10.87 -1.25
N GLU A 94 -6.05 -12.19 -1.27
CA GLU A 94 -7.16 -12.88 -1.96
C GLU A 94 -8.33 -13.13 -0.98
N LEU A 95 -8.70 -12.11 -0.19
CA LEU A 95 -9.84 -12.21 0.74
C LEU A 95 -11.11 -11.63 0.09
N PRO A 96 -12.30 -12.21 0.33
CA PRO A 96 -13.56 -11.62 -0.12
C PRO A 96 -13.74 -10.17 0.37
N GLU A 97 -14.35 -9.29 -0.42
CA GLU A 97 -14.61 -7.88 -0.04
C GLU A 97 -15.46 -7.74 1.23
N LYS A 98 -16.29 -8.74 1.54
CA LYS A 98 -17.06 -8.83 2.79
C LYS A 98 -16.20 -9.12 4.03
N GLU A 99 -14.97 -9.59 3.85
CA GLU A 99 -14.03 -10.00 4.91
C GLU A 99 -12.84 -9.04 5.08
N PHE A 100 -12.60 -8.17 4.10
CA PHE A 100 -11.53 -7.18 4.14
C PHE A 100 -11.91 -5.91 3.37
N ASP A 101 -11.71 -4.75 3.99
CA ASP A 101 -11.94 -3.46 3.36
C ASP A 101 -10.73 -3.04 2.51
N TYR A 102 -10.92 -3.03 1.18
CA TYR A 102 -9.90 -2.62 0.22
C TYR A 102 -9.87 -1.10 -0.04
N THR A 103 -10.78 -0.32 0.56
CA THR A 103 -10.91 1.13 0.30
C THR A 103 -9.59 1.87 0.46
N PHE A 104 -8.84 1.57 1.51
CA PHE A 104 -7.54 2.21 1.76
C PHE A 104 -6.54 1.97 0.63
N ILE A 105 -6.35 0.70 0.23
CA ILE A 105 -5.34 0.35 -0.77
C ILE A 105 -5.76 0.80 -2.17
N ASP A 106 -7.06 0.75 -2.47
CA ASP A 106 -7.60 1.19 -3.75
C ASP A 106 -7.47 2.71 -3.91
N THR A 107 -7.82 3.45 -2.86
CA THR A 107 -7.67 4.90 -2.85
C THR A 107 -6.19 5.30 -2.97
N ALA A 108 -5.30 4.62 -2.25
CA ALA A 108 -3.86 4.88 -2.35
C ALA A 108 -3.33 4.60 -3.76
N ILE A 109 -3.75 3.49 -4.38
CA ILE A 109 -3.37 3.13 -5.76
C ILE A 109 -3.86 4.18 -6.74
N GLU A 110 -5.12 4.59 -6.65
CA GLU A 110 -5.73 5.55 -7.58
C GLU A 110 -5.09 6.93 -7.46
N ALA A 111 -4.92 7.44 -6.24
CA ALA A 111 -4.24 8.72 -6.00
C ALA A 111 -2.80 8.71 -6.54
N LEU A 112 -2.06 7.60 -6.38
CA LEU A 112 -0.70 7.48 -6.90
C LEU A 112 -0.66 7.37 -8.42
N LYS A 113 -1.62 6.67 -9.04
CA LYS A 113 -1.75 6.59 -10.50
C LYS A 113 -2.01 7.96 -11.09
N ASN A 114 -2.94 8.72 -10.50
CA ASN A 114 -3.26 10.07 -10.96
C ASN A 114 -2.04 10.98 -10.82
N ALA A 115 -1.37 10.99 -9.66
CA ALA A 115 -0.15 11.79 -9.47
C ALA A 115 0.95 11.46 -10.51
N ILE A 116 1.14 10.18 -10.85
CA ILE A 116 2.11 9.78 -11.90
C ILE A 116 1.69 10.29 -13.28
N ILE A 117 0.39 10.25 -13.61
CA ILE A 117 -0.14 10.74 -14.88
C ILE A 117 0.00 12.27 -14.96
N GLU A 118 -0.27 12.99 -13.87
CA GLU A 118 -0.17 14.45 -13.80
C GLU A 118 1.28 14.95 -13.90
N ASP A 119 2.25 14.14 -13.49
CA ASP A 119 3.68 14.40 -13.66
C ASP A 119 4.17 14.15 -15.11
N LEU A 120 3.36 13.56 -15.99
CA LEU A 120 3.75 13.35 -17.40
C LEU A 120 3.74 14.68 -18.16
N THR A 121 4.81 14.93 -18.89
CA THR A 121 5.00 16.11 -19.76
C THR A 121 3.83 16.32 -20.72
N GLU A 122 3.33 15.25 -21.32
CA GLU A 122 2.23 15.30 -22.28
C GLU A 122 0.91 15.76 -21.65
N TRP A 123 0.68 15.40 -20.37
CA TRP A 123 -0.50 15.85 -19.63
C TRP A 123 -0.38 17.32 -19.23
N GLN A 124 0.82 17.74 -18.81
CA GLN A 124 1.11 19.13 -18.50
C GLN A 124 0.94 20.02 -19.73
N GLU A 125 1.47 19.62 -20.89
CA GLU A 125 1.31 20.38 -22.14
C GLU A 125 -0.16 20.49 -22.59
N ALA A 126 -0.98 19.46 -22.35
CA ALA A 126 -2.40 19.47 -22.70
C ALA A 126 -3.27 20.42 -21.86
N ILE A 127 -2.85 20.78 -20.64
CA ILE A 127 -3.60 21.71 -19.76
C ILE A 127 -3.44 23.16 -20.19
N TRP A 128 -2.33 23.48 -20.87
CA TRP A 128 -2.03 24.82 -21.35
C TRP A 128 -2.41 25.04 -22.83
N GLY A 129 -3.10 24.08 -23.43
CA GLY A 129 -3.61 24.11 -24.81
C GLY A 129 -4.91 24.88 -24.98
#